data_AF-A0A972V926-F1
#
_entry.id   AF-A0A972V926-F1
#
_cell.length_a   1.000
_cell.length_b   1.000
_cell.length_c   1.000
_cell.angle_alpha   90.00
_cell.angle_beta   90.00
_cell.angle_gamma   90.00
#
_symmetry.space_group_name_H-M   'P 1'
#
loop_
_entity.id
_entity.type
_entity.pdbx_description
1 polymer ?
#
loop_
_entity_poly.entity_id
_entity_poly.type
_entity_poly.pdbx_seq_one_letter_code
_entity_poly.pdbx_strand_id
1 'polypeptide(L)' 'MEFGGSAEDIARTCHAHPTLSEAVQEAASLAAFGKAIHI' A
#
# COMPACT_ATOMS: atom_id res chain seq x y z
N MET A 1 -7.01 -5.21 -10.82
CA MET A 1 -7.63 -5.64 -9.55
C MET A 1 -9.03 -6.11 -9.85
N GLU A 2 -9.48 -7.21 -9.24
CA GLU A 2 -10.84 -7.74 -9.44
C GLU A 2 -11.92 -6.73 -9.05
N PHE A 3 -11.70 -5.95 -7.98
CA PHE A 3 -12.62 -4.92 -7.48
C PHE A 3 -12.43 -3.53 -8.10
N GLY A 4 -11.57 -3.38 -9.11
CA GLY A 4 -11.28 -2.08 -9.72
C GLY A 4 -10.63 -1.05 -8.79
N GLY A 5 -10.11 -1.48 -7.63
CA GLY A 5 -9.42 -0.60 -6.68
C GLY A 5 -8.18 0.07 -7.27
N SER A 6 -7.86 1.25 -6.74
CA SER A 6 -6.67 2.03 -7.05
C SER A 6 -5.51 1.69 -6.10
N ALA A 7 -4.30 2.13 -6.45
CA ALA A 7 -3.15 2.00 -5.57
C ALA A 7 -3.34 2.79 -4.25
N GLU A 8 -4.06 3.92 -4.30
CA GLU A 8 -4.41 4.69 -3.10
C GLU A 8 -5.28 3.87 -2.13
N ASP A 9 -6.21 3.06 -2.63
CA ASP A 9 -7.07 2.21 -1.79
C ASP A 9 -6.24 1.16 -1.02
N ILE A 10 -5.25 0.56 -1.68
CA ILE A 10 -4.32 -0.39 -1.05
C ILE A 10 -3.46 0.32 0.01
N ALA A 11 -2.95 1.51 -0.30
CA ALA A 11 -2.10 2.28 0.60
C ALA A 11 -2.83 2.74 1.87
N ARG A 12 -4.13 3.06 1.76
CA ARG A 12 -4.98 3.50 2.88
C ARG A 12 -5.58 2.36 3.71
N THR A 13 -5.52 1.12 3.22
CA THR A 13 -6.00 -0.04 3.98
C THR A 13 -5.08 -0.29 5.19
N CYS A 14 -5.63 -0.69 6.33
CA CYS A 14 -4.81 -1.10 7.48
C CYS A 14 -4.18 -2.47 7.22
N HIS A 15 -2.86 -2.56 7.27
CA HIS A 15 -2.14 -3.82 7.22
C HIS A 15 -1.68 -4.20 8.63
N ALA A 16 -1.70 -5.49 8.92
CA ALA A 16 -1.22 -5.97 10.21
C ALA A 16 0.30 -5.80 10.29
N HIS A 17 0.78 -5.28 11.43
CA HIS A 17 2.19 -5.17 11.74
C HIS A 17 2.59 -6.20 12.81
N PRO A 18 3.70 -6.96 12.66
CA PRO A 18 4.63 -7.01 11.51
C PRO A 18 4.25 -8.14 10.51
N THR A 19 4.03 -7.82 9.23
CA THR A 19 3.74 -8.78 8.15
C THR A 19 4.34 -8.38 6.80
N LEU A 20 4.43 -9.34 5.87
CA LEU A 20 4.92 -9.10 4.50
C LEU A 20 3.96 -8.23 3.66
N SER A 21 2.67 -8.18 4.01
CA SER A 21 1.68 -7.36 3.29
C SER A 21 2.00 -5.87 3.32
N GLU A 22 2.74 -5.42 4.34
CA GLU A 22 3.24 -4.04 4.46
C GLU A 22 4.09 -3.63 3.25
N ALA A 23 4.86 -4.54 2.66
CA ALA A 23 5.65 -4.24 1.47
C ALA A 23 4.76 -3.82 0.28
N VAL A 24 3.57 -4.41 0.17
CA VAL A 24 2.58 -4.06 -0.85
C VAL A 24 1.92 -2.71 -0.52
N GLN A 25 1.64 -2.45 0.75
CA GLN A 25 1.14 -1.14 1.20
C GLN A 25 2.12 -0.02 0.85
N GLU A 26 3.40 -0.19 1.16
CA GLU A 26 4.44 0.81 0.93
C GLU A 26 4.69 1.04 -0.57
N ALA A 27 4.71 -0.03 -1.38
CA ALA A 27 4.80 0.09 -2.83
C ALA A 27 3.59 0.83 -3.42
N ALA A 28 2.38 0.57 -2.90
CA ALA A 28 1.17 1.26 -3.32
C ALA A 28 1.19 2.75 -2.91
N SER A 29 1.70 3.05 -1.71
CA SER A 29 1.86 4.42 -1.22
C SER A 29 2.89 5.20 -2.04
N LEU A 30 3.98 4.56 -2.46
CA LEU A 30 4.94 5.13 -3.40
C LEU A 30 4.30 5.39 -4.77
N ALA A 31 3.52 4.45 -5.30
CA ALA A 31 2.89 4.58 -6.62
C ALA A 31 1.76 5.64 -6.64
N ALA A 32 0.99 5.77 -5.57
CA ALA A 32 -0.14 6.71 -5.49
C ALA A 32 0.28 8.12 -5.03
N PHE A 33 1.18 8.19 -4.05
CA PHE A 33 1.50 9.45 -3.36
C PHE A 33 2.97 9.87 -3.49
N GLY A 34 3.84 9.02 -4.05
CA GLY A 34 5.28 9.25 -4.08
C GLY A 34 5.92 9.23 -2.68
N LYS A 35 5.27 8.61 -1.70
CA LYS A 35 5.66 8.62 -0.30
C LYS A 35 5.54 7.23 0.30
N ALA A 36 6.65 6.54 0.51
CA ALA A 36 6.71 5.38 1.39
C ALA A 36 7.47 5.78 2.67
N ILE A 37 7.16 5.13 3.79
CA ILE A 37 7.74 5.45 5.10
C ILE A 37 9.01 4.63 5.34
N HIS A 38 9.04 3.39 4.86
CA HIS A 38 10.10 2.42 5.10
C HIS A 38 10.87 2.06 3.82
N ILE A 39 11.04 3.03 2.90
CA ILE A 39 11.89 2.90 1.70
C ILE A 39 13.20 3.68 1.83
#